data_AF-A0A1S8WST1-F1
#
_entry.id   AF-A0A1S8WST1-F1
#
_cell.length_a   1.000
_cell.length_b   1.000
_cell.length_c   1.000
_cell.angle_alpha   90.00
_cell.angle_beta   90.00
_cell.angle_gamma   90.00
#
_symmetry.space_group_name_H-M   'P 1'
#
loop_
_entity.id
_entity.type
_entity.pdbx_description
1 polymer ?
#
loop_
_entity_poly.entity_id
_entity_poly.type
_entity_poly.pdbx_seq_one_letter_code
_entity_poly.pdbx_strand_id
1 'polypeptide(L)'
;WVCSVDFNQNPTADLNVILSHTDDATGQHVKVQNIISDALGSEKLNAILCVAGGWAGGNAVHKGMLGYGIAKAAVHQLTKSLAAEGSGLPAGVHVTAILPIMLDTPMNRKWMPKADRSTWTPLETLAKVFVDWIEGKDRPASGSLIQVLTKDGLTEFVSA
;
A
#
# COMPACT_ATOMS: atom_id res chain seq x y z
N TRP A 1 9.64 -10.67 9.70
CA TRP A 1 10.10 -9.37 10.23
C TRP A 1 9.34 -8.26 9.52
N VAL A 2 8.71 -7.35 10.26
CA VAL A 2 7.89 -6.23 9.80
C VAL A 2 8.32 -4.98 10.54
N CYS A 3 8.69 -3.94 9.80
CA CYS A 3 8.91 -2.59 10.34
C CYS A 3 7.70 -1.71 10.05
N SER A 4 7.16 -1.06 11.09
CA SER A 4 6.09 -0.07 10.97
C SER A 4 6.67 1.34 11.06
N VAL A 5 6.34 2.21 10.11
CA VAL A 5 6.67 3.64 10.14
C VAL A 5 5.36 4.41 10.22
N ASP A 6 5.05 4.98 11.39
CA ASP A 6 3.76 5.62 11.66
C ASP A 6 3.92 6.64 12.79
N PHE A 7 2.92 7.46 13.04
CA PHE A 7 2.82 8.31 14.24
C PHE A 7 2.40 7.51 15.48
N ASN A 8 1.90 6.29 15.30
CA ASN A 8 1.45 5.42 16.40
C ASN A 8 2.22 4.10 16.43
N GLN A 9 2.36 3.52 17.63
CA GLN A 9 2.97 2.21 17.77
C GLN A 9 2.08 1.11 17.21
N ASN A 10 2.67 0.23 16.41
CA ASN A 10 2.10 -1.07 16.06
C ASN A 10 2.68 -2.14 17.00
N PRO A 11 1.90 -2.67 17.96
CA PRO A 11 2.39 -3.64 18.95
C PRO A 11 2.73 -5.01 18.35
N THR A 12 2.35 -5.26 17.10
CA THR A 12 2.62 -6.52 16.39
C THR A 12 3.78 -6.42 15.40
N ALA A 13 4.36 -5.23 15.21
CA ALA A 13 5.53 -5.04 14.36
C ALA A 13 6.82 -5.38 15.13
N ASP A 14 7.76 -6.02 14.45
CA ASP A 14 9.08 -6.34 15.00
C ASP A 14 9.91 -5.08 15.26
N LEU A 15 9.70 -4.02 14.47
CA LEU A 15 10.33 -2.71 14.64
C LEU A 15 9.31 -1.60 14.41
N ASN A 16 9.37 -0.53 15.22
CA ASN A 16 8.55 0.65 15.05
C ASN A 16 9.43 1.90 14.90
N VAL A 17 9.21 2.66 13.83
CA VAL A 17 9.70 4.02 13.63
C VAL A 17 8.55 4.96 13.92
N ILE A 18 8.53 5.53 15.13
CA ILE A 18 7.46 6.45 15.54
C ILE A 18 7.79 7.87 15.12
N LEU A 19 7.00 8.46 14.24
CA LEU A 19 7.14 9.84 13.77
C LEU A 19 6.58 10.84 14.79
N SER A 20 7.10 12.07 14.76
CA SER A 20 6.56 13.17 15.57
C SER A 20 5.72 14.11 14.71
N HIS A 21 4.60 14.57 15.25
CA HIS A 21 3.77 15.61 14.63
C HIS A 21 4.43 17.00 14.64
N THR A 22 5.48 17.19 15.44
CA THR A 22 6.17 18.48 15.55
C THR A 22 7.40 18.57 14.66
N ASP A 23 7.90 17.44 14.16
CA ASP A 23 9.05 17.41 13.27
C ASP A 23 8.60 17.82 11.87
N ASP A 24 9.41 18.62 11.19
CA ASP A 24 9.23 18.88 9.77
C ASP A 24 9.56 17.64 8.92
N ALA A 25 9.28 17.71 7.62
CA ALA A 25 9.50 16.59 6.70
C ALA A 25 10.97 16.13 6.66
N THR A 26 11.92 17.06 6.84
CA THR A 26 13.36 16.75 6.84
C THR A 26 13.75 15.99 8.11
N GLY A 27 13.27 16.44 9.27
CA GLY A 27 13.49 15.76 10.54
C GLY A 27 12.90 14.35 10.56
N GLN A 28 11.66 14.20 10.05
CA GLN A 28 11.04 12.89 9.90
C GLN A 28 11.84 12.00 8.94
N HIS A 29 12.29 12.53 7.79
CA HIS A 29 13.11 11.80 6.82
C HIS A 29 14.41 11.28 7.44
N VAL A 30 15.18 12.14 8.12
CA VAL A 30 16.45 11.75 8.75
C VAL A 30 16.23 10.65 9.79
N LYS A 31 15.16 10.77 10.59
CA LYS A 31 14.81 9.74 11.59
C LYS A 31 14.49 8.40 10.95
N VAL A 32 13.64 8.39 9.92
CA VAL A 32 13.26 7.19 9.18
C VAL A 32 14.49 6.56 8.54
N GLN A 33 15.30 7.37 7.86
CA GLN A 33 16.49 6.90 7.17
C GLN A 33 17.48 6.24 8.13
N ASN A 34 17.79 6.86 9.27
CA ASN A 34 18.75 6.32 10.23
C ASN A 34 18.28 4.97 10.78
N ILE A 35 17.04 4.90 11.28
CA ILE A 35 16.53 3.68 11.93
C ILE A 35 16.39 2.53 10.91
N ILE A 36 15.91 2.83 9.70
CA ILE A 36 15.79 1.80 8.65
C ILE A 36 17.18 1.34 8.19
N SER A 37 18.15 2.26 8.04
CA SER A 37 19.51 1.90 7.63
C SER A 37 20.18 0.98 8.65
N ASP A 38 20.03 1.29 9.95
CA ASP A 38 20.57 0.46 11.01
C ASP A 38 19.92 -0.93 11.06
N ALA A 39 18.61 -0.99 10.82
CA ALA A 39 17.86 -2.25 10.86
C ALA A 39 18.11 -3.16 9.65
N LEU A 40 18.26 -2.59 8.46
CA LEU A 40 18.46 -3.34 7.21
C LEU A 40 19.93 -3.60 6.89
N GLY A 41 20.86 -2.80 7.43
CA GLY A 41 22.28 -2.91 7.10
C GLY A 41 22.55 -2.78 5.60
N SER A 42 23.04 -3.85 4.98
CA SER A 42 23.34 -3.92 3.54
C SER A 42 22.24 -4.52 2.68
N GLU A 43 21.09 -4.87 3.27
CA GLU A 43 19.98 -5.49 2.54
C GLU A 43 19.42 -4.55 1.48
N LYS A 44 19.04 -5.13 0.32
CA LYS A 44 18.56 -4.36 -0.82
C LYS A 44 17.04 -4.22 -0.79
N LEU A 45 16.55 -3.04 -1.19
CA LEU A 45 15.14 -2.84 -1.50
C LEU A 45 14.72 -3.81 -2.62
N ASN A 46 13.67 -4.59 -2.39
CA ASN A 46 13.14 -5.55 -3.36
C ASN A 46 11.94 -4.98 -4.13
N ALA A 47 10.98 -4.41 -3.40
CA ALA A 47 9.74 -3.92 -3.98
C ALA A 47 9.16 -2.75 -3.19
N ILE A 48 8.41 -1.89 -3.89
CA ILE A 48 7.53 -0.86 -3.34
C ILE A 48 6.10 -1.25 -3.71
N LEU A 49 5.29 -1.57 -2.71
CA LEU A 49 3.89 -1.95 -2.89
C LEU A 49 2.99 -0.87 -2.26
N CYS A 50 2.31 -0.10 -3.09
CA CYS A 50 1.41 0.96 -2.64
C CYS A 50 -0.02 0.44 -2.43
N VAL A 51 -0.69 0.87 -1.36
CA VAL A 51 -2.13 0.65 -1.18
C VAL A 51 -2.86 1.95 -1.51
N ALA A 52 -3.13 2.14 -2.79
CA ALA A 52 -3.79 3.34 -3.29
C ALA A 52 -5.28 3.37 -2.90
N GLY A 53 -5.89 2.26 -2.51
CA GLY A 53 -7.33 2.22 -2.23
C GLY A 53 -8.15 2.34 -3.52
N GLY A 54 -9.37 1.86 -3.46
CA GLY A 54 -10.24 1.69 -4.62
C GLY A 54 -10.78 3.02 -5.11
N TRP A 55 -10.00 3.72 -5.94
CA TRP A 55 -10.56 4.49 -7.06
C TRP A 55 -10.78 3.56 -8.26
N ALA A 56 -11.26 2.33 -8.05
CA ALA A 56 -11.70 1.45 -9.12
C ALA A 56 -13.11 1.85 -9.57
N GLY A 57 -13.32 3.11 -9.99
CA GLY A 57 -14.59 3.61 -10.52
C GLY A 57 -15.21 4.85 -9.86
N GLY A 58 -14.50 5.52 -8.94
CA GLY A 58 -14.96 6.79 -8.38
C GLY A 58 -14.99 7.88 -9.45
N ASN A 59 -16.10 8.61 -9.54
CA ASN A 59 -16.20 9.82 -10.35
C ASN A 59 -16.27 11.02 -9.39
N ALA A 60 -15.75 12.19 -9.80
CA ALA A 60 -15.87 13.48 -9.11
C ALA A 60 -17.33 13.86 -8.73
N VAL A 61 -18.33 13.14 -9.27
CA VAL A 61 -19.74 13.22 -8.89
C VAL A 61 -19.98 13.05 -7.38
N HIS A 62 -19.18 12.23 -6.68
CA HIS A 62 -19.28 12.12 -5.23
C HIS A 62 -18.56 13.31 -4.55
N LYS A 63 -19.31 14.39 -4.31
CA LYS A 63 -18.81 15.67 -3.76
C LYS A 63 -17.98 15.55 -2.47
N GLY A 64 -18.11 14.46 -1.71
CA GLY A 64 -17.31 14.17 -0.51
C GLY A 64 -15.98 13.45 -0.73
N MET A 65 -15.69 12.99 -1.95
CA MET A 65 -14.53 12.12 -2.25
C MET A 65 -13.47 12.79 -3.13
N LEU A 66 -13.59 14.09 -3.42
CA LEU A 66 -12.65 14.80 -4.31
C LEU A 66 -11.20 14.77 -3.78
N GLY A 67 -11.00 15.14 -2.51
CA GLY A 67 -9.67 15.12 -1.89
C GLY A 67 -9.07 13.72 -1.86
N TYR A 68 -9.89 12.71 -1.57
CA TYR A 68 -9.49 11.30 -1.65
C TYR A 68 -9.07 10.92 -3.07
N GLY A 69 -9.89 11.24 -4.08
CA GLY A 69 -9.61 10.94 -5.49
C GLY A 69 -8.31 11.57 -5.99
N ILE A 70 -8.08 12.85 -5.67
CA ILE A 70 -6.82 13.54 -6.01
C ILE A 70 -5.63 12.84 -5.36
N ALA A 71 -5.71 12.54 -4.06
CA ALA A 71 -4.62 11.89 -3.34
C ALA A 71 -4.29 10.51 -3.94
N LYS A 72 -5.30 9.71 -4.30
CA LYS A 72 -5.08 8.37 -4.85
C LYS A 72 -4.64 8.39 -6.31
N ALA A 73 -5.13 9.32 -7.13
CA ALA A 73 -4.61 9.56 -8.48
C ALA A 73 -3.12 9.96 -8.46
N ALA A 74 -2.68 10.76 -7.48
CA ALA A 74 -1.27 11.08 -7.31
C ALA A 74 -0.42 9.82 -7.02
N VAL A 75 -0.91 8.89 -6.20
CA VAL A 75 -0.23 7.61 -5.94
C VAL A 75 -0.17 6.75 -7.21
N HIS A 76 -1.22 6.75 -8.04
CA HIS A 76 -1.21 6.03 -9.31
C HIS A 76 -0.10 6.55 -10.24
N GLN A 77 0.02 7.88 -10.36
CA GLN A 77 1.08 8.48 -11.17
C GLN A 77 2.46 8.24 -10.57
N LEU A 78 2.61 8.34 -9.25
CA LEU A 78 3.86 8.04 -8.54
C LEU A 78 4.32 6.60 -8.83
N THR A 79 3.40 5.64 -8.79
CA THR A 79 3.68 4.22 -9.07
C THR A 79 4.27 4.04 -10.46
N LYS A 80 3.68 4.70 -11.48
CA LYS A 80 4.19 4.65 -12.86
C LYS A 80 5.54 5.33 -12.99
N SER A 81 5.71 6.52 -12.41
CA SER A 81 6.96 7.27 -12.48
C SER A 81 8.12 6.54 -11.80
N LEU A 82 7.88 5.88 -10.66
CA LEU A 82 8.90 5.11 -9.95
C LEU A 82 9.31 3.84 -10.73
N ALA A 83 8.37 3.22 -11.45
CA ALA A 83 8.65 2.05 -12.26
C ALA A 83 9.39 2.35 -13.57
N ALA A 84 9.41 3.61 -14.01
CA ALA A 84 10.08 4.02 -15.25
C ALA A 84 11.61 3.99 -15.11
N GLU A 85 12.28 3.80 -16.25
CA GLU A 85 13.74 3.92 -16.32
C GLU A 85 14.17 5.35 -15.92
N GLY A 86 15.28 5.45 -15.17
CA GLY A 86 15.77 6.74 -14.69
C GLY A 86 15.02 7.33 -13.49
N SER A 87 14.12 6.56 -12.85
CA SER A 87 13.39 7.02 -11.65
C SER A 87 14.28 7.27 -10.42
N GLY A 88 15.52 6.79 -10.45
CA GLY A 88 16.45 6.82 -9.31
C GLY A 88 16.34 5.61 -8.39
N LEU A 89 15.40 4.68 -8.65
CA LEU A 89 15.37 3.41 -7.94
C LEU A 89 16.53 2.49 -8.38
N PRO A 90 17.07 1.67 -7.46
CA PRO A 90 18.02 0.62 -7.82
C PRO A 90 17.47 -0.32 -8.90
N ALA A 91 18.37 -0.85 -9.74
CA ALA A 91 18.01 -1.84 -10.74
C ALA A 91 17.35 -3.08 -10.10
N GLY A 92 16.26 -3.56 -10.71
CA GLY A 92 15.53 -4.74 -10.25
C GLY A 92 14.48 -4.48 -9.17
N VAL A 93 14.33 -3.24 -8.68
CA VAL A 93 13.24 -2.89 -7.76
C VAL A 93 11.90 -2.93 -8.48
N HIS A 94 10.95 -3.67 -7.92
CA HIS A 94 9.58 -3.74 -8.42
C HIS A 94 8.70 -2.66 -7.78
N VAL A 95 7.80 -2.05 -8.55
CA VAL A 95 6.84 -1.07 -8.02
C VAL A 95 5.45 -1.44 -8.51
N THR A 96 4.47 -1.57 -7.62
CA THR A 96 3.07 -1.82 -7.98
C THR A 96 2.15 -1.15 -6.97
N ALA A 97 0.98 -0.71 -7.42
CA ALA A 97 -0.09 -0.27 -6.53
C ALA A 97 -1.30 -1.20 -6.60
N ILE A 98 -1.88 -1.52 -5.44
CA ILE A 98 -3.20 -2.15 -5.36
C ILE A 98 -4.30 -1.12 -5.10
N LEU A 99 -5.46 -1.36 -5.69
CA LEU A 99 -6.65 -0.51 -5.66
C LEU A 99 -7.83 -1.29 -5.07
N PRO A 100 -7.82 -1.60 -3.75
CA PRO A 100 -8.88 -2.37 -3.12
C PRO A 100 -10.16 -1.56 -2.91
N ILE A 101 -11.31 -2.14 -3.28
CA ILE A 101 -12.60 -1.49 -3.01
C ILE A 101 -12.87 -1.40 -1.50
N MET A 102 -12.87 -2.55 -0.82
CA MET A 102 -13.08 -2.61 0.62
C MET A 102 -12.21 -3.71 1.23
N LEU A 103 -11.52 -3.35 2.32
CA LEU A 103 -10.71 -4.27 3.10
C LEU A 103 -11.46 -4.68 4.36
N ASP A 104 -11.35 -5.95 4.73
CA ASP A 104 -11.97 -6.47 5.93
C ASP A 104 -11.14 -6.15 7.18
N THR A 105 -11.30 -4.93 7.68
CA THR A 105 -10.57 -4.42 8.86
C THR A 105 -11.47 -4.35 10.09
N PRO A 106 -10.93 -4.47 11.32
CA PRO A 106 -11.71 -4.29 12.55
C PRO A 106 -12.45 -2.94 12.59
N MET A 107 -11.81 -1.88 12.09
CA MET A 107 -12.41 -0.55 12.03
C MET A 107 -13.60 -0.51 11.07
N ASN A 108 -13.46 -1.07 9.86
CA ASN A 108 -14.57 -1.15 8.91
C ASN A 108 -15.73 -1.98 9.48
N ARG A 109 -15.45 -3.13 10.11
CA ARG A 109 -16.47 -3.97 10.77
C ARG A 109 -17.24 -3.21 11.85
N LYS A 110 -16.55 -2.36 12.62
CA LYS A 110 -17.14 -1.54 13.69
C LYS A 110 -18.07 -0.46 13.13
N TRP A 111 -17.66 0.24 12.08
CA TRP A 111 -18.43 1.36 11.52
C TRP A 111 -19.50 0.94 10.51
N MET A 112 -19.35 -0.24 9.90
CA MET A 112 -20.30 -0.81 8.95
C MET A 112 -20.76 -2.21 9.40
N PRO A 113 -21.40 -2.33 10.58
CA PRO A 113 -21.72 -3.64 11.17
C PRO A 113 -22.75 -4.43 10.36
N LYS A 114 -23.56 -3.76 9.53
CA LYS A 114 -24.61 -4.36 8.67
C LYS A 114 -24.18 -4.56 7.21
N ALA A 115 -22.95 -4.20 6.85
CA ALA A 115 -22.49 -4.37 5.48
C ALA A 115 -22.30 -5.85 5.15
N ASP A 116 -22.52 -6.19 3.88
CA ASP A 116 -22.21 -7.52 3.37
C ASP A 116 -20.69 -7.70 3.23
N ARG A 117 -20.12 -8.47 4.17
CA ARG A 117 -18.69 -8.75 4.23
C ARG A 117 -18.23 -9.75 3.18
N SER A 118 -19.13 -10.42 2.45
CA SER A 118 -18.76 -11.29 1.32
C SER A 118 -18.10 -10.51 0.18
N THR A 119 -18.22 -9.18 0.19
CA THR A 119 -17.61 -8.25 -0.76
C THR A 119 -16.32 -7.60 -0.25
N TRP A 120 -15.89 -7.94 0.97
CA TRP A 120 -14.72 -7.32 1.61
C TRP A 120 -13.51 -8.24 1.48
N THR A 121 -12.38 -7.66 1.08
CA THR A 121 -11.16 -8.42 0.86
C THR A 121 -10.50 -8.78 2.20
N PRO A 122 -10.29 -10.08 2.50
CA PRO A 122 -9.54 -10.50 3.67
C PRO A 122 -8.10 -10.01 3.62
N LEU A 123 -7.55 -9.59 4.76
CA LEU A 123 -6.19 -9.06 4.83
C LEU A 123 -5.13 -10.15 4.59
N GLU A 124 -5.44 -11.39 4.97
CA GLU A 124 -4.60 -12.57 4.79
C GLU A 124 -4.40 -12.88 3.31
N THR A 125 -5.44 -12.69 2.49
CA THR A 125 -5.36 -12.83 1.03
C THR A 125 -4.37 -11.84 0.44
N LEU A 126 -4.41 -10.58 0.89
CA LEU A 126 -3.47 -9.55 0.43
C LEU A 126 -2.03 -9.82 0.87
N ALA A 127 -1.85 -10.18 2.15
CA ALA A 127 -0.53 -10.48 2.69
C ALA A 127 0.12 -11.64 1.92
N LYS A 128 -0.65 -12.69 1.61
CA LYS A 128 -0.18 -13.82 0.80
C LYS A 128 0.26 -13.38 -0.59
N VAL A 129 -0.54 -12.56 -1.27
CA VAL A 129 -0.21 -12.08 -2.62
C VAL A 129 1.03 -11.18 -2.62
N PHE A 130 1.21 -10.35 -1.59
CA PHE A 130 2.44 -9.56 -1.46
C PHE A 130 3.68 -10.42 -1.30
N VAL A 131 3.61 -11.51 -0.54
CA VAL A 131 4.73 -12.47 -0.44
C VAL A 131 4.98 -13.14 -1.78
N ASP A 132 3.94 -13.69 -2.42
CA ASP A 132 4.06 -14.33 -3.75
C ASP A 132 4.71 -13.35 -4.75
N TRP A 133 4.25 -12.08 -4.77
CA TRP A 133 4.85 -11.04 -5.60
C TRP A 133 6.29 -10.76 -5.22
N ILE A 134 6.66 -10.55 -3.95
CA ILE A 134 8.06 -10.30 -3.53
C ILE A 134 8.99 -11.47 -3.90
N GLU A 135 8.49 -12.70 -3.93
CA GLU A 135 9.22 -13.89 -4.36
C GLU A 135 9.25 -14.08 -5.88
N GLY A 136 8.51 -13.26 -6.63
CA GLY A 136 8.49 -13.25 -8.09
C GLY A 136 7.42 -14.13 -8.72
N LYS A 137 6.56 -14.75 -7.90
CA LYS A 137 5.47 -15.60 -8.34
C LYS A 137 4.27 -14.75 -8.74
N ASP A 138 3.75 -14.99 -9.95
CA ASP A 138 2.58 -14.29 -10.53
C ASP A 138 2.65 -12.75 -10.36
N ARG A 139 3.88 -12.22 -10.36
CA ARG A 139 4.15 -10.81 -10.11
C ARG A 139 3.71 -10.00 -11.33
N PRO A 140 2.88 -8.95 -11.16
CA PRO A 140 2.52 -8.08 -12.26
C PRO A 140 3.74 -7.32 -12.80
N ALA A 141 3.58 -6.69 -13.97
CA ALA A 141 4.62 -5.81 -14.49
C ALA A 141 4.86 -4.62 -13.53
N SER A 142 6.10 -4.16 -13.40
CA SER A 142 6.39 -2.94 -12.63
C SER A 142 5.62 -1.74 -13.21
N GLY A 143 5.07 -0.89 -12.35
CA GLY A 143 4.21 0.23 -12.69
C GLY A 143 2.72 -0.12 -12.78
N SER A 144 2.35 -1.38 -12.57
CA SER A 144 0.96 -1.83 -12.67
C SER A 144 0.09 -1.24 -11.57
N LEU A 145 -1.17 -1.01 -11.94
CA LEU A 145 -2.26 -0.66 -11.04
C LEU A 145 -3.20 -1.86 -10.99
N ILE A 146 -3.28 -2.53 -9.84
CA ILE A 146 -4.01 -3.78 -9.68
C ILE A 146 -5.29 -3.53 -8.89
N GLN A 147 -6.45 -3.65 -9.53
CA GLN A 147 -7.73 -3.66 -8.84
C GLN A 147 -7.85 -4.92 -7.99
N VAL A 148 -8.33 -4.75 -6.77
CA VAL A 148 -8.62 -5.88 -5.87
C VAL A 148 -10.13 -5.91 -5.64
N LEU A 149 -10.75 -6.90 -6.27
CA LEU A 149 -12.20 -7.06 -6.33
C LEU A 149 -12.56 -8.28 -5.50
N THR A 150 -13.47 -8.14 -4.55
CA THR A 150 -13.99 -9.28 -3.79
C THR A 150 -15.49 -9.39 -3.99
N LYS A 151 -15.96 -10.56 -4.38
CA LYS A 151 -17.37 -10.87 -4.57
C LYS A 151 -17.64 -12.30 -4.13
N ASP A 152 -18.69 -12.53 -3.35
CA ASP A 152 -19.09 -13.84 -2.86
C ASP A 152 -17.93 -14.58 -2.14
N GLY A 153 -17.06 -13.84 -1.45
CA GLY A 153 -15.88 -14.35 -0.74
C GLY A 153 -14.67 -14.66 -1.62
N LEU A 154 -14.77 -14.48 -2.94
CA LEU A 154 -13.69 -14.69 -3.89
C LEU A 154 -13.02 -13.36 -4.24
N THR A 155 -11.70 -13.30 -4.09
CA THR A 155 -10.89 -12.13 -4.42
C THR A 155 -10.14 -12.32 -5.74
N GLU A 156 -10.28 -11.37 -6.65
CA GLU A 156 -9.57 -11.30 -7.92
C GLU A 156 -8.66 -10.08 -7.99
N PHE A 157 -7.55 -10.23 -8.70
CA PHE A 157 -6.54 -9.19 -8.94
C PHE A 157 -6.49 -8.90 -10.44
N VAL A 158 -6.92 -7.71 -10.84
CA VAL A 158 -7.11 -7.35 -12.26
C VAL A 158 -6.31 -6.09 -12.58
N SER A 159 -5.56 -6.09 -13.69
CA SER A 159 -4.87 -4.86 -14.13
C SER A 159 -5.88 -3.81 -14.56
N ALA A 160 -5.73 -2.58 -14.05
CA ALA A 160 -6.53 -1.40 -14.40
C ALA A 160 -6.02 -0.69 -15.67
#